data_AF-A0A8H6ZNM2-F1
#
_entry.id   AF-A0A8H6ZNM2-F1
#
_cell.length_a   1.000
_cell.length_b   1.000
_cell.length_c   1.000
_cell.angle_alpha   90.00
_cell.angle_beta   90.00
_cell.angle_gamma   90.00
#
_symmetry.space_group_name_H-M   'P 1'
#
loop_
_entity.id
_entity.type
_entity.pdbx_description
1 polymer ?
#
loop_
_entity_poly.entity_id
_entity_poly.type
_entity_poly.pdbx_seq_one_letter_code
_entity_poly.pdbx_strand_id
1 'polypeptide(L)'
;MEGRGEDTNALVGDVERSVSLLSSTGTIWIDVYTISFNPGPGGRHPGYGAPSQAIPPQIRRRPLRHRRKTTEDVAARVNLISALLRAVKDDITAFRKSLRVPSPADGGSRVNASSEGPSLGQVSNDIDGAFEEILKRVHEAFPAPDEAAHHAARQRLISHILEGAEIELIKILCAKHNLVGEDALRTFWRGVSPVIESAVVTTGDLAEQHPKLAAFVIAGVIAMLIPESWFAKPLLRLIGFGPVGPAKGSPAAWAQRVFYGANVHTKSVFASLQRVASRL
;
A
#
# COMPACT_ATOMS: atom_id res chain seq x y z
N MET A 1 -18.67 24.93 4.61
CA MET A 1 -17.63 23.88 4.67
C MET A 1 -16.61 24.11 3.55
N GLU A 2 -15.88 25.23 3.56
CA GLU A 2 -14.99 25.62 2.45
C GLU A 2 -13.51 25.23 2.66
N GLY A 3 -13.11 24.88 3.88
CA GLY A 3 -11.72 24.52 4.21
C GLY A 3 -11.30 23.06 3.96
N ARG A 4 -12.13 22.22 3.32
CA ARG A 4 -11.87 20.77 3.21
C ARG A 4 -10.99 20.39 1.99
N GLY A 5 -10.88 21.26 1.00
CA GLY A 5 -10.12 21.01 -0.25
C GLY A 5 -8.67 21.48 -0.23
N GLU A 6 -8.30 22.42 0.66
CA GLU A 6 -6.93 22.94 0.73
C GLU A 6 -5.95 21.94 1.37
N ASP A 7 -6.37 21.25 2.42
CA ASP A 7 -5.52 20.29 3.16
C ASP A 7 -5.13 19.06 2.30
N THR A 8 -5.99 18.60 1.39
CA THR A 8 -5.73 17.45 0.52
C THR A 8 -4.78 17.79 -0.63
N ASN A 9 -4.93 18.98 -1.23
CA ASN A 9 -4.02 19.46 -2.28
C ASN A 9 -2.60 19.70 -1.75
N ALA A 10 -2.47 20.20 -0.53
CA ALA A 10 -1.16 20.34 0.13
C ALA A 10 -0.47 18.99 0.34
N LEU A 11 -1.22 17.95 0.75
CA LEU A 11 -0.68 16.60 0.95
C LEU A 11 -0.15 15.98 -0.36
N VAL A 12 -0.91 16.12 -1.46
CA VAL A 12 -0.48 15.65 -2.79
C VAL A 12 0.79 16.36 -3.23
N GLY A 13 0.86 17.69 -3.05
CA GLY A 13 2.04 18.49 -3.41
C GLY A 13 3.30 18.10 -2.63
N ASP A 14 3.18 17.80 -1.32
CA ASP A 14 4.33 17.36 -0.51
C ASP A 14 4.81 15.95 -0.88
N VAL A 15 3.91 15.06 -1.27
CA VAL A 15 4.28 13.72 -1.79
C VAL A 15 4.95 13.82 -3.15
N GLU A 16 4.39 14.58 -4.09
CA GLU A 16 5.02 14.81 -5.40
C GLU A 16 6.40 15.46 -5.27
N ARG A 17 6.55 16.42 -4.34
CA ARG A 17 7.83 17.05 -4.03
C ARG A 17 8.82 16.07 -3.41
N SER A 18 8.37 15.19 -2.51
CA SER A 18 9.22 14.16 -1.90
C SER A 18 9.67 13.10 -2.92
N VAL A 19 8.78 12.67 -3.82
CA VAL A 19 9.12 11.76 -4.92
C VAL A 19 10.09 12.42 -5.90
N SER A 20 9.89 13.70 -6.23
CA SER A 20 10.79 14.47 -7.09
C SER A 20 12.17 14.70 -6.45
N LEU A 21 12.22 14.94 -5.13
CA LEU A 21 13.48 15.05 -4.38
C LEU A 21 14.23 13.72 -4.34
N LEU A 22 13.52 12.60 -4.16
CA LEU A 22 14.10 11.26 -4.24
C LEU A 22 14.64 10.94 -5.64
N SER A 23 13.97 11.41 -6.70
CA SER A 23 14.41 11.24 -8.09
C SER A 23 15.59 12.14 -8.47
N SER A 24 15.70 13.34 -7.89
CA SER A 24 16.70 14.36 -8.30
C SER A 24 18.02 14.28 -7.53
N THR A 25 18.03 13.73 -6.32
CA THR A 25 19.25 13.72 -5.47
C THR A 25 20.23 12.59 -5.77
N GLY A 26 19.88 11.62 -6.62
CA GLY A 26 20.81 10.64 -7.22
C GLY A 26 21.60 9.75 -6.25
N THR A 27 21.42 9.89 -4.93
CA THR A 27 22.28 9.26 -3.92
C THR A 27 21.45 8.84 -2.72
N ILE A 28 21.04 7.58 -2.69
CA ILE A 28 20.54 6.91 -1.48
C ILE A 28 21.67 6.01 -1.00
N TRP A 29 22.37 6.41 0.06
CA TRP A 29 23.33 5.55 0.74
C TRP A 29 22.55 4.48 1.52
N ILE A 30 22.51 3.25 0.99
CA ILE A 30 21.97 2.09 1.69
C ILE A 30 23.16 1.21 2.08
N ASP A 31 23.62 1.33 3.32
CA ASP A 31 24.58 0.40 3.88
C ASP A 31 23.87 -0.95 4.15
N VAL A 32 24.19 -1.95 3.33
CA VAL A 32 23.73 -3.34 3.52
C VAL A 32 24.91 -4.17 3.99
N TYR A 33 24.81 -4.73 5.21
CA TYR A 33 25.77 -5.71 5.73
C TYR A 33 25.13 -7.10 5.77
N THR A 34 25.86 -8.12 5.32
CA THR A 34 25.47 -9.53 5.50
C THR A 34 26.63 -10.29 6.13
N ILE A 35 26.35 -11.06 7.17
CA ILE A 35 27.32 -11.92 7.86
C ILE A 35 27.13 -13.34 7.31
N SER A 36 28.16 -13.92 6.71
CA SER A 36 28.15 -15.31 6.25
C SER A 36 29.14 -16.13 7.08
N PHE A 37 28.64 -17.23 7.64
CA PHE A 37 29.46 -18.25 8.28
C PHE A 37 29.80 -19.32 7.24
N ASN A 38 31.09 -19.62 7.10
CA ASN A 38 31.58 -20.70 6.26
C ASN A 38 31.77 -21.94 7.13
N PRO A 39 30.86 -22.93 7.13
CA PRO A 39 31.11 -24.20 7.77
C PRO A 39 32.21 -24.91 6.99
N GLY A 40 33.40 -25.03 7.58
CA GLY A 40 34.52 -25.75 6.97
C GLY A 40 34.12 -27.19 6.61
N PRO A 41 34.81 -27.80 5.64
CA PRO A 41 34.49 -29.15 5.18
C PRO A 41 34.61 -30.15 6.33
N GLY A 42 33.51 -30.82 6.65
CA GLY A 42 33.41 -31.83 7.70
C GLY A 42 34.25 -33.06 7.36
N GLY A 43 35.50 -33.07 7.84
CA GLY A 43 36.32 -34.27 7.91
C GLY A 43 35.94 -35.10 9.12
N ARG A 44 35.40 -36.30 8.90
CA ARG A 44 35.29 -37.34 9.93
C ARG A 44 36.69 -37.91 10.19
N HIS A 45 37.17 -37.91 11.42
CA HIS A 45 38.05 -38.99 11.90
C HIS A 45 38.02 -39.13 13.44
N PRO A 46 38.07 -40.37 13.96
CA PRO A 46 38.16 -40.67 15.38
C PRO A 46 39.63 -40.76 15.81
N GLY A 47 39.96 -40.25 16.98
CA GLY A 47 41.28 -40.43 17.57
C GLY A 47 41.59 -39.37 18.63
N TYR A 48 41.62 -39.81 19.89
CA TYR A 48 42.05 -39.01 21.03
C TYR A 48 43.48 -38.49 20.83
N GLY A 49 43.68 -37.17 20.96
CA GLY A 49 45.02 -36.57 20.99
C GLY A 49 45.02 -35.05 21.03
N ALA A 50 45.25 -34.51 22.24
CA ALA A 50 45.67 -33.14 22.60
C ALA A 50 44.74 -31.94 22.27
N PRO A 51 44.68 -30.92 23.16
CA PRO A 51 43.95 -29.68 22.91
C PRO A 51 44.63 -28.87 21.81
N SER A 52 44.14 -29.01 20.58
CA SER A 52 44.49 -28.18 19.44
C SER A 52 44.10 -26.73 19.74
N GLN A 53 45.07 -25.81 19.72
CA GLN A 53 44.81 -24.37 19.75
C GLN A 53 43.88 -24.02 18.59
N ALA A 54 42.64 -23.65 18.91
CA ALA A 54 41.65 -23.24 17.93
C ALA A 54 42.15 -21.96 17.25
N ILE A 55 42.55 -22.07 15.98
CA ILE A 55 42.85 -20.91 15.15
C ILE A 55 41.55 -20.10 15.04
N PRO A 56 41.52 -18.83 15.49
CA PRO A 56 40.32 -18.02 15.38
C PRO A 56 39.92 -17.90 13.90
N PRO A 57 38.61 -17.99 13.59
CA PRO A 57 38.13 -17.99 12.23
C PRO A 57 38.66 -16.75 11.48
N GLN A 58 39.43 -17.00 10.42
CA GLN A 58 39.95 -15.96 9.55
C GLN A 58 38.77 -15.31 8.81
N ILE A 59 38.37 -14.12 9.25
CA ILE A 59 37.35 -13.30 8.59
C ILE A 59 37.93 -12.80 7.27
N ARG A 60 37.82 -13.61 6.21
CA ARG A 60 38.15 -13.19 4.86
C ARG A 60 37.03 -12.29 4.35
N ARG A 61 37.22 -10.97 4.48
CA ARG A 61 36.41 -9.96 3.80
C ARG A 61 36.70 -10.05 2.29
N ARG A 62 35.93 -10.85 1.56
CA ARG A 62 35.90 -10.71 0.10
C ARG A 62 35.15 -9.42 -0.22
N PRO A 63 35.71 -8.50 -1.02
CA PRO A 63 34.92 -7.39 -1.54
C PRO A 63 33.80 -7.99 -2.37
N LEU A 64 32.56 -7.86 -1.89
CA LEU A 64 31.39 -8.14 -2.69
C LEU A 64 31.54 -7.28 -3.94
N ARG A 65 31.59 -7.91 -5.12
CA ARG A 65 31.25 -7.22 -6.37
C ARG A 65 29.81 -6.74 -6.16
N HIS A 66 29.70 -5.50 -5.69
CA HIS A 66 28.46 -4.76 -5.64
C HIS A 66 27.97 -4.73 -7.08
N ARG A 67 27.03 -5.63 -7.41
CA ARG A 67 26.19 -5.44 -8.57
C ARG A 67 25.44 -4.17 -8.22
N ARG A 68 25.95 -3.01 -8.70
CA ARG A 68 25.21 -1.76 -8.76
C ARG A 68 23.91 -2.12 -9.49
N LYS A 69 22.88 -2.55 -8.76
CA LYS A 69 21.51 -2.28 -9.17
C LYS A 69 21.47 -0.77 -9.13
N THR A 70 21.64 -0.19 -10.30
CA THR A 70 21.95 1.22 -10.47
C THR A 70 20.81 2.04 -9.89
N THR A 71 21.12 3.22 -9.39
CA THR A 71 20.13 4.25 -9.03
C THR A 71 19.09 4.45 -10.15
N GLU A 72 19.46 4.14 -11.39
CA GLU A 72 18.58 4.09 -12.57
C GLU A 72 17.45 3.06 -12.44
N ASP A 73 17.67 1.85 -11.91
CA ASP A 73 16.61 0.84 -11.72
C ASP A 73 15.59 1.31 -10.67
N VAL A 74 16.08 1.91 -9.58
CA VAL A 74 15.20 2.49 -8.55
C VAL A 74 14.41 3.67 -9.11
N ALA A 75 15.06 4.58 -9.85
CA ALA A 75 14.40 5.72 -10.48
C ALA A 75 13.36 5.26 -11.51
N ALA A 76 13.66 4.27 -12.34
CA ALA A 76 12.74 3.69 -13.31
C ALA A 76 11.50 3.09 -12.62
N ARG A 77 11.69 2.36 -11.52
CA ARG A 77 10.59 1.80 -10.72
C ARG A 77 9.72 2.87 -10.07
N VAL A 78 10.33 3.93 -9.52
CA VAL A 78 9.60 5.05 -8.92
C VAL A 78 8.78 5.81 -9.97
N ASN A 79 9.36 6.04 -11.16
CA ASN A 79 8.67 6.69 -12.27
C ASN A 79 7.50 5.84 -12.79
N LEU A 80 7.69 4.52 -12.89
CA LEU A 80 6.63 3.59 -13.25
C LEU A 80 5.47 3.65 -12.25
N ILE A 81 5.76 3.56 -10.95
CA ILE A 81 4.75 3.66 -9.88
C ILE A 81 4.02 5.01 -9.96
N SER A 82 4.75 6.10 -10.19
CA SER A 82 4.15 7.43 -10.28
C SER A 82 3.22 7.57 -11.50
N ALA A 83 3.60 7.01 -12.64
CA ALA A 83 2.75 7.00 -13.83
C ALA A 83 1.48 6.15 -13.62
N LEU A 84 1.65 4.97 -13.02
CA LEU A 84 0.55 4.07 -12.65
C LEU A 84 -0.45 4.75 -11.71
N LEU A 85 0.03 5.46 -10.69
CA LEU A 85 -0.84 6.16 -9.75
C LEU A 85 -1.63 7.30 -10.40
N ARG A 86 -1.04 8.01 -11.37
CA ARG A 86 -1.76 9.04 -12.13
C ARG A 86 -2.88 8.44 -12.97
N ALA A 87 -2.62 7.34 -13.67
CA ALA A 87 -3.65 6.64 -14.45
C ALA A 87 -4.83 6.19 -13.56
N VAL A 88 -4.54 5.60 -12.40
CA VAL A 88 -5.58 5.20 -11.43
C VAL A 88 -6.37 6.40 -10.91
N LYS A 89 -5.71 7.53 -10.64
CA LYS A 89 -6.40 8.75 -10.21
C LYS A 89 -7.38 9.26 -11.27
N ASP A 90 -6.99 9.23 -12.53
CA ASP A 90 -7.85 9.66 -13.64
C ASP A 90 -9.05 8.70 -13.80
N ASP A 91 -8.81 7.39 -13.70
CA ASP A 91 -9.86 6.37 -13.74
C ASP A 91 -10.84 6.50 -12.57
N ILE A 92 -10.35 6.74 -11.35
CA ILE A 92 -11.20 6.99 -10.16
C ILE A 92 -12.05 8.23 -10.38
N THR A 93 -11.46 9.30 -10.91
CA THR A 93 -12.17 10.55 -11.19
C THR A 93 -13.26 10.34 -12.25
N ALA A 94 -12.98 9.56 -13.29
CA ALA A 94 -13.96 9.20 -14.33
C ALA A 94 -15.08 8.32 -13.77
N PHE A 95 -14.73 7.29 -13.00
CA PHE A 95 -15.68 6.40 -12.35
C PHE A 95 -16.60 7.15 -11.39
N ARG A 96 -16.07 8.06 -10.59
CA ARG A 96 -16.87 8.92 -9.70
C ARG A 96 -17.92 9.71 -10.46
N LYS A 97 -17.61 10.25 -11.65
CA LYS A 97 -18.59 10.96 -12.50
C LYS A 97 -19.70 10.03 -13.01
N SER A 98 -19.44 8.72 -13.08
CA SER A 98 -20.43 7.72 -13.46
C SER A 98 -21.35 7.28 -12.32
N LEU A 99 -20.94 7.52 -11.07
CA LEU A 99 -21.75 7.19 -9.90
C LEU A 99 -22.99 8.07 -9.84
N ARG A 100 -24.17 7.46 -9.67
CA ARG A 100 -25.45 8.17 -9.49
C ARG A 100 -25.65 8.70 -8.07
N VAL A 101 -24.57 9.13 -7.41
CA VAL A 101 -24.66 9.62 -6.03
C VAL A 101 -25.25 11.03 -6.05
N PRO A 102 -26.33 11.29 -5.28
CA PRO A 102 -26.89 12.63 -5.16
C PRO A 102 -25.82 13.60 -4.69
N SER A 103 -25.60 14.67 -5.45
CA SER A 103 -24.67 15.72 -5.05
C SER A 103 -25.16 16.36 -3.75
N PRO A 104 -24.35 16.45 -2.68
CA PRO A 104 -24.74 17.12 -1.45
C PRO A 104 -24.95 18.63 -1.61
N ALA A 105 -24.66 19.19 -2.80
CA ALA A 105 -24.87 20.60 -3.12
C ALA A 105 -26.31 20.94 -3.54
N ASP A 106 -27.15 19.96 -3.89
CA ASP A 106 -28.57 20.20 -4.21
C ASP A 106 -29.42 20.27 -2.93
N GLY A 107 -29.13 21.28 -2.11
CA GLY A 107 -29.87 21.63 -0.89
C GLY A 107 -31.22 22.29 -1.16
N GLY A 108 -32.04 21.72 -2.04
CA GLY A 108 -33.26 22.35 -2.53
C GLY A 108 -34.48 21.42 -2.56
N SER A 109 -35.38 21.66 -1.61
CA SER A 109 -36.81 21.28 -1.62
C SER A 109 -37.21 19.88 -1.16
N ARG A 110 -37.79 19.87 0.04
CA ARG A 110 -38.57 18.77 0.64
C ARG A 110 -39.74 18.43 -0.29
N VAL A 111 -39.70 17.26 -0.93
CA VAL A 111 -40.90 16.61 -1.45
C VAL A 111 -41.03 15.27 -0.73
N ASN A 112 -42.11 15.15 0.04
CA ASN A 112 -42.50 13.95 0.74
C ASN A 112 -42.85 12.86 -0.29
N ALA A 113 -42.03 11.81 -0.39
CA ALA A 113 -42.44 10.50 -0.89
C ALA A 113 -41.39 9.45 -0.49
N SER A 114 -41.86 8.34 0.06
CA SER A 114 -41.09 7.22 0.63
C SER A 114 -40.29 6.41 -0.40
N SER A 115 -39.40 7.05 -1.15
CA SER A 115 -38.29 6.36 -1.82
C SER A 115 -37.04 6.51 -0.95
N GLU A 116 -36.95 5.71 0.11
CA GLU A 116 -35.71 5.56 0.87
C GLU A 116 -34.68 4.89 -0.04
N GLY A 117 -33.94 5.70 -0.81
CA GLY A 117 -32.72 5.26 -1.45
C GLY A 117 -31.75 4.74 -0.38
N PRO A 118 -30.83 3.83 -0.75
CA PRO A 118 -29.87 3.28 0.19
C PRO A 118 -29.09 4.41 0.87
N SER A 119 -29.06 4.38 2.21
CA SER A 119 -28.33 5.41 2.95
C SER A 119 -26.84 5.29 2.63
N LEU A 120 -26.15 6.42 2.44
CA LEU A 120 -24.70 6.43 2.20
C LEU A 120 -23.92 5.69 3.30
N GLY A 121 -24.44 5.68 4.54
CA GLY A 121 -23.88 4.92 5.65
C GLY A 121 -23.93 3.40 5.43
N GLN A 122 -25.04 2.86 4.93
CA GLN A 122 -25.15 1.42 4.62
C GLN A 122 -24.22 1.02 3.47
N VAL A 123 -24.18 1.83 2.40
CA VAL A 123 -23.26 1.62 1.28
C VAL A 123 -21.82 1.60 1.78
N SER A 124 -21.43 2.58 2.58
CA SER A 124 -20.07 2.66 3.16
C SER A 124 -19.75 1.43 4.01
N ASN A 125 -20.67 0.98 4.87
CA ASN A 125 -20.44 -0.17 5.73
C ASN A 125 -20.32 -1.49 4.94
N ASP A 126 -21.10 -1.65 3.87
CA ASP A 126 -20.99 -2.83 3.00
C ASP A 126 -19.65 -2.85 2.25
N ILE A 127 -19.24 -1.69 1.73
CA ILE A 127 -17.93 -1.52 1.08
C ILE A 127 -16.79 -1.79 2.09
N ASP A 128 -16.89 -1.25 3.30
CA ASP A 128 -15.94 -1.50 4.40
C ASP A 128 -15.78 -3.00 4.65
N GLY A 129 -16.89 -3.73 4.80
CA GLY A 129 -16.88 -5.17 5.04
C GLY A 129 -16.27 -5.98 3.88
N ALA A 130 -16.57 -5.62 2.63
CA ALA A 130 -15.97 -6.29 1.47
C ALA A 130 -14.46 -6.04 1.41
N PHE A 131 -14.02 -4.80 1.66
CA PHE A 131 -12.60 -4.49 1.68
C PHE A 131 -11.87 -5.21 2.82
N GLU A 132 -12.44 -5.27 4.02
CA GLU A 132 -11.85 -5.99 5.15
C GLU A 132 -11.59 -7.47 4.81
N GLU A 133 -12.56 -8.13 4.18
CA GLU A 133 -12.43 -9.51 3.72
C GLU A 133 -11.37 -9.66 2.61
N ILE A 134 -11.32 -8.74 1.64
CA ILE A 134 -10.29 -8.71 0.59
C ILE A 134 -8.90 -8.56 1.23
N LEU A 135 -8.73 -7.62 2.16
CA LEU A 135 -7.46 -7.39 2.83
C LEU A 135 -7.02 -8.59 3.65
N LYS A 136 -7.95 -9.24 4.35
CA LYS A 136 -7.65 -10.46 5.07
C LYS A 136 -7.04 -11.51 4.13
N ARG A 137 -7.63 -11.70 2.94
CA ARG A 137 -7.10 -12.60 1.91
C ARG A 137 -5.74 -12.15 1.39
N VAL A 138 -5.53 -10.85 1.17
CA VAL A 138 -4.20 -10.30 0.81
C VAL A 138 -3.18 -10.56 1.91
N HIS A 139 -3.55 -10.41 3.18
CA HIS A 139 -2.65 -10.64 4.30
C HIS A 139 -2.26 -12.12 4.42
N GLU A 140 -3.23 -13.02 4.30
CA GLU A 140 -3.01 -14.47 4.26
C GLU A 140 -2.15 -14.89 3.06
N ALA A 141 -2.25 -14.16 1.95
CA ALA A 141 -1.48 -14.38 0.74
C ALA A 141 -0.01 -13.95 0.80
N PHE A 142 0.35 -13.09 1.76
CA PHE A 142 1.69 -12.55 1.91
C PHE A 142 2.25 -12.95 3.28
N PRO A 143 2.75 -14.20 3.41
CA PRO A 143 3.38 -14.66 4.64
C PRO A 143 4.69 -13.89 4.90
N ALA A 144 5.30 -14.13 6.05
CA ALA A 144 6.53 -13.46 6.44
C ALA A 144 7.65 -13.64 5.38
N PRO A 145 8.63 -12.71 5.27
CA PRO A 145 9.62 -12.71 4.18
C PRO A 145 10.44 -13.99 4.04
N ASP A 146 10.55 -14.77 5.10
CA ASP A 146 11.21 -16.08 5.16
C ASP A 146 10.37 -17.22 4.55
N GLU A 147 9.08 -17.00 4.34
CA GLU A 147 8.10 -17.92 3.75
C GLU A 147 7.51 -17.37 2.42
N ALA A 148 7.91 -16.17 2.01
CA ALA A 148 7.32 -15.46 0.88
C ALA A 148 7.57 -16.16 -0.46
N ALA A 149 6.49 -16.37 -1.22
CA ALA A 149 6.56 -16.94 -2.55
C ALA A 149 7.27 -16.00 -3.55
N HIS A 150 7.93 -16.56 -4.57
CA HIS A 150 8.55 -15.78 -5.64
C HIS A 150 7.55 -14.84 -6.35
N HIS A 151 8.03 -13.72 -6.90
CA HIS A 151 7.26 -12.66 -7.57
C HIS A 151 6.07 -13.16 -8.40
N ALA A 152 6.28 -14.13 -9.30
CA ALA A 152 5.23 -14.65 -10.18
C ALA A 152 4.10 -15.38 -9.43
N ALA A 153 4.40 -16.01 -8.30
CA ALA A 153 3.38 -16.64 -7.45
C ALA A 153 2.55 -15.59 -6.72
N ARG A 154 3.20 -14.54 -6.19
CA ARG A 154 2.50 -13.38 -5.58
C ARG A 154 1.59 -12.68 -6.57
N GLN A 155 2.07 -12.52 -7.80
CA GLN A 155 1.30 -11.93 -8.88
C GLN A 155 -0.01 -12.68 -9.13
N ARG A 156 0.07 -14.00 -9.39
CA ARG A 156 -1.12 -14.84 -9.62
C ARG A 156 -2.11 -14.80 -8.46
N LEU A 157 -1.59 -14.80 -7.24
CA LEU A 157 -2.41 -14.77 -6.03
C LEU A 157 -3.15 -13.44 -5.88
N ILE A 158 -2.46 -12.32 -6.13
CA ILE A 158 -3.11 -11.01 -6.15
C ILE A 158 -4.14 -10.89 -7.28
N SER A 159 -3.84 -11.38 -8.50
CA SER A 159 -4.81 -11.38 -9.60
C SER A 159 -6.11 -12.09 -9.18
N HIS A 160 -5.99 -13.27 -8.58
CA HIS A 160 -7.15 -14.04 -8.10
C HIS A 160 -7.93 -13.31 -6.98
N ILE A 161 -7.22 -12.63 -6.06
CA ILE A 161 -7.88 -11.83 -5.01
C ILE A 161 -8.63 -10.64 -5.63
N LEU A 162 -8.05 -9.98 -6.63
CA LEU A 162 -8.67 -8.85 -7.31
C LEU A 162 -9.87 -9.27 -8.17
N GLU A 163 -9.86 -10.45 -8.77
CA GLU A 163 -11.06 -11.02 -9.41
C GLU A 163 -12.19 -11.22 -8.40
N GLY A 164 -11.87 -11.75 -7.21
CA GLY A 164 -12.84 -11.87 -6.12
C GLY A 164 -13.38 -10.52 -5.64
N ALA A 165 -12.51 -9.50 -5.57
CA ALA A 165 -12.89 -8.14 -5.21
C ALA A 165 -13.87 -7.52 -6.23
N GLU A 166 -13.64 -7.73 -7.53
CA GLU A 166 -14.57 -7.29 -8.58
C GLU A 166 -15.98 -7.82 -8.34
N ILE A 167 -16.09 -9.13 -8.08
CA ILE A 167 -17.36 -9.81 -7.87
C ILE A 167 -18.10 -9.22 -6.67
N GLU A 168 -17.40 -8.99 -5.55
CA GLU A 168 -18.02 -8.39 -4.37
C GLU A 168 -18.44 -6.93 -4.60
N LEU A 169 -17.63 -6.13 -5.31
CA LEU A 169 -18.00 -4.77 -5.66
C LEU A 169 -19.21 -4.72 -6.60
N ILE A 170 -19.34 -5.65 -7.55
CA ILE A 170 -20.53 -5.76 -8.42
C ILE A 170 -21.77 -6.08 -7.58
N LYS A 171 -21.68 -7.06 -6.67
CA LYS A 171 -22.80 -7.41 -5.78
C LYS A 171 -23.26 -6.21 -4.94
N ILE A 172 -22.32 -5.45 -4.39
CA ILE A 172 -22.63 -4.31 -3.51
C ILE A 172 -23.11 -3.11 -4.33
N LEU A 173 -22.31 -2.63 -5.27
CA LEU A 173 -22.55 -1.37 -5.95
C LEU A 173 -23.63 -1.46 -7.03
N CYS A 174 -23.72 -2.60 -7.74
CA CYS A 174 -24.68 -2.78 -8.82
C CYS A 174 -25.95 -3.46 -8.31
N ALA A 175 -25.84 -4.67 -7.73
CA ALA A 175 -27.02 -5.47 -7.39
C ALA A 175 -27.74 -4.98 -6.14
N LYS A 176 -27.01 -4.67 -5.06
CA LYS A 176 -27.59 -4.27 -3.77
C LYS A 176 -28.02 -2.80 -3.74
N HIS A 177 -27.17 -1.90 -4.22
CA HIS A 177 -27.39 -0.45 -4.08
C HIS A 177 -27.73 0.27 -5.39
N ASN A 178 -27.59 -0.38 -6.55
CA ASN A 178 -27.92 0.19 -7.87
C ASN A 178 -27.29 1.58 -8.13
N LEU A 179 -26.05 1.77 -7.66
CA LEU A 179 -25.32 3.05 -7.73
C LEU A 179 -24.61 3.25 -9.06
N VAL A 180 -24.26 2.14 -9.71
CA VAL A 180 -23.50 2.11 -10.96
C VAL A 180 -23.96 0.93 -11.81
N GLY A 181 -23.90 1.10 -13.14
CA GLY A 181 -24.12 -0.01 -14.05
C GLY A 181 -22.95 -0.99 -14.02
N GLU A 182 -23.24 -2.28 -14.13
CA GLU A 182 -22.22 -3.33 -14.09
C GLU A 182 -21.12 -3.11 -15.15
N ASP A 183 -21.48 -2.75 -16.38
CA ASP A 183 -20.51 -2.48 -17.45
C ASP A 183 -19.54 -1.34 -17.12
N ALA A 184 -20.04 -0.28 -16.49
CA ALA A 184 -19.22 0.86 -16.08
C ALA A 184 -18.23 0.46 -14.97
N LEU A 185 -18.69 -0.33 -13.98
CA LEU A 185 -17.83 -0.85 -12.92
C LEU A 185 -16.78 -1.82 -13.46
N ARG A 186 -17.17 -2.75 -14.36
CA ARG A 186 -16.23 -3.68 -15.00
C ARG A 186 -15.19 -2.95 -15.83
N THR A 187 -15.60 -1.92 -16.57
CA THR A 187 -14.67 -1.11 -17.38
C THR A 187 -13.65 -0.41 -16.49
N PHE A 188 -14.11 0.23 -15.41
CA PHE A 188 -13.23 0.84 -14.41
C PHE A 188 -12.29 -0.19 -13.78
N TRP A 189 -12.82 -1.34 -13.34
CA TRP A 189 -12.03 -2.38 -12.69
C TRP A 189 -10.94 -2.96 -13.60
N ARG A 190 -11.24 -3.17 -14.89
CA ARG A 190 -10.23 -3.62 -15.87
C ARG A 190 -9.07 -2.64 -16.02
N GLY A 191 -9.32 -1.33 -15.88
CA GLY A 191 -8.26 -0.32 -15.88
C GLY A 191 -7.42 -0.35 -14.59
N VAL A 192 -8.09 -0.46 -13.44
CA VAL A 192 -7.45 -0.30 -12.12
C VAL A 192 -6.78 -1.57 -11.59
N SER A 193 -7.36 -2.75 -11.85
CA SER A 193 -6.89 -4.03 -11.29
C SER A 193 -5.42 -4.34 -11.63
N PRO A 194 -4.96 -4.24 -12.90
CA PRO A 194 -3.54 -4.47 -13.24
C PRO A 194 -2.59 -3.51 -12.52
N VAL A 195 -3.06 -2.29 -12.24
CA VAL A 195 -2.26 -1.29 -11.52
C VAL A 195 -2.14 -1.64 -10.05
N ILE A 196 -3.24 -2.02 -9.40
CA ILE A 196 -3.23 -2.49 -8.01
C ILE A 196 -2.32 -3.72 -7.89
N GLU A 197 -2.46 -4.68 -8.80
CA GLU A 197 -1.62 -5.88 -8.84
C GLU A 197 -0.14 -5.53 -8.91
N SER A 198 0.25 -4.74 -9.92
CA SER A 198 1.64 -4.31 -10.09
C SER A 198 2.15 -3.54 -8.87
N ALA A 199 1.34 -2.65 -8.28
CA ALA A 199 1.71 -1.88 -7.11
C ALA A 199 1.94 -2.75 -5.88
N VAL A 200 1.02 -3.69 -5.59
CA VAL A 200 1.12 -4.59 -4.44
C VAL A 200 2.32 -5.52 -4.58
N VAL A 201 2.51 -6.15 -5.75
CA VAL A 201 3.63 -7.07 -5.98
C VAL A 201 4.97 -6.32 -5.92
N THR A 202 5.07 -5.17 -6.59
CA THR A 202 6.29 -4.34 -6.57
C THR A 202 6.60 -3.86 -5.16
N THR A 203 5.58 -3.48 -4.39
CA THR A 203 5.73 -3.08 -2.99
C THR A 203 6.21 -4.24 -2.13
N GLY A 204 5.70 -5.46 -2.35
CA GLY A 204 6.18 -6.67 -1.67
C GLY A 204 7.67 -6.94 -1.95
N ASP A 205 8.07 -6.89 -3.22
CA ASP A 205 9.48 -7.03 -3.62
C ASP A 205 10.36 -5.92 -3.01
N LEU A 206 9.84 -4.70 -2.95
CA LEU A 206 10.55 -3.56 -2.40
C LEU A 206 10.62 -3.64 -0.88
N ALA A 207 9.62 -4.19 -0.21
CA ALA A 207 9.63 -4.39 1.24
C ALA A 207 10.70 -5.40 1.65
N GLU A 208 10.92 -6.44 0.84
CA GLU A 208 11.99 -7.42 1.03
C GLU A 208 13.37 -6.83 0.77
N GLN A 209 13.55 -6.09 -0.33
CA GLN A 209 14.88 -5.59 -0.74
C GLN A 209 15.27 -4.28 -0.04
N HIS A 210 14.30 -3.40 0.17
CA HIS A 210 14.49 -2.02 0.61
C HIS A 210 13.29 -1.57 1.48
N PRO A 211 13.14 -2.08 2.72
CA PRO A 211 11.96 -1.83 3.56
C PRO A 211 11.64 -0.36 3.76
N LYS A 212 12.67 0.51 3.82
CA LYS A 212 12.49 1.97 3.92
C LYS A 212 11.82 2.57 2.68
N LEU A 213 12.14 2.09 1.46
CA LEU A 213 11.54 2.58 0.22
C LEU A 213 10.10 2.11 0.04
N ALA A 214 9.79 0.88 0.45
CA ALA A 214 8.43 0.36 0.42
C ALA A 214 7.46 1.24 1.22
N ALA A 215 7.89 1.75 2.37
CA ALA A 215 7.13 2.70 3.17
C ALA A 215 6.75 3.97 2.39
N PHE A 216 7.71 4.57 1.70
CA PHE A 216 7.50 5.79 0.93
C PHE A 216 6.56 5.54 -0.24
N VAL A 217 6.69 4.39 -0.91
CA VAL A 217 5.79 3.99 -1.99
C VAL A 217 4.36 3.83 -1.47
N ILE A 218 4.15 3.05 -0.40
CA ILE A 218 2.82 2.85 0.21
C ILE A 218 2.23 4.20 0.64
N ALA A 219 3.00 5.03 1.33
CA ALA A 219 2.56 6.34 1.78
C ALA A 219 2.18 7.24 0.60
N GLY A 220 2.95 7.21 -0.50
CA GLY A 220 2.65 7.95 -1.72
C GLY A 220 1.38 7.48 -2.42
N VAL A 221 1.18 6.16 -2.53
CA VAL A 221 -0.04 5.54 -3.07
C VAL A 221 -1.26 6.01 -2.26
N ILE A 222 -1.21 5.88 -0.93
CA ILE A 222 -2.32 6.28 -0.06
C ILE A 222 -2.59 7.79 -0.18
N ALA A 223 -1.55 8.63 -0.15
CA ALA A 223 -1.70 10.07 -0.29
C ALA A 223 -2.30 10.50 -1.62
N MET A 224 -1.98 9.81 -2.72
CA MET A 224 -2.60 10.07 -4.03
C MET A 224 -4.05 9.59 -4.13
N LEU A 225 -4.45 8.59 -3.34
CA LEU A 225 -5.84 8.11 -3.27
C LEU A 225 -6.73 8.97 -2.36
N ILE A 226 -6.15 9.75 -1.44
CA ILE A 226 -6.87 10.62 -0.49
C ILE A 226 -7.68 11.80 -1.07
N PRO A 227 -7.38 12.41 -2.24
CA PRO A 227 -8.18 13.53 -2.76
C PRO A 227 -9.67 13.21 -2.87
N GLU A 228 -10.01 11.92 -2.96
CA GLU A 228 -11.36 11.39 -2.99
C GLU A 228 -11.87 11.12 -1.56
N SER A 229 -12.35 12.17 -0.88
CA SER A 229 -12.77 12.12 0.54
C SER A 229 -13.79 11.04 0.89
N TRP A 230 -14.58 10.56 -0.09
CA TRP A 230 -15.58 9.52 0.11
C TRP A 230 -14.97 8.11 0.19
N PHE A 231 -13.85 7.86 -0.49
CA PHE A 231 -13.14 6.59 -0.50
C PHE A 231 -11.94 6.55 0.45
N ALA A 232 -11.39 7.72 0.79
CA ALA A 232 -10.27 7.82 1.74
C ALA A 232 -10.64 7.23 3.11
N LYS A 233 -11.88 7.43 3.59
CA LYS A 233 -12.34 6.92 4.89
C LYS A 233 -12.33 5.39 4.96
N PRO A 234 -13.04 4.67 4.07
CA PRO A 234 -13.03 3.21 4.08
C PRO A 234 -11.60 2.67 3.91
N LEU A 235 -10.81 3.26 3.01
CA LEU A 235 -9.42 2.84 2.77
C LEU A 235 -8.49 3.06 3.98
N LEU A 236 -8.62 4.19 4.70
CA LEU A 236 -7.79 4.46 5.88
C LEU A 236 -8.18 3.55 7.05
N ARG A 237 -9.47 3.29 7.25
CA ARG A 237 -9.94 2.31 8.24
C ARG A 237 -9.43 0.92 7.91
N LEU A 238 -9.46 0.57 6.64
CA LEU A 238 -9.02 -0.71 6.10
C LEU A 238 -7.55 -1.00 6.42
N ILE A 239 -6.65 -0.04 6.20
CA ILE A 239 -5.23 -0.19 6.58
C ILE A 239 -4.99 -0.05 8.10
N GLY A 240 -6.06 0.18 8.87
CA GLY A 240 -6.08 0.15 10.32
C GLY A 240 -5.87 1.49 10.99
N PHE A 241 -6.19 2.61 10.34
CA PHE A 241 -6.35 3.90 11.03
C PHE A 241 -7.75 4.00 11.63
N GLY A 242 -7.81 4.01 12.97
CA GLY A 242 -9.02 4.31 13.72
C GLY A 242 -9.12 5.79 14.12
N PRO A 243 -10.19 6.17 14.84
CA PRO A 243 -10.44 7.56 15.27
C PRO A 243 -9.32 8.14 16.14
N VAL A 244 -8.66 7.28 16.92
CA VAL A 244 -7.58 7.66 17.86
C VAL A 244 -6.19 7.46 17.23
N GLY A 245 -6.14 6.89 16.02
CA GLY A 245 -4.90 6.54 15.33
C GLY A 245 -4.83 5.05 14.97
N PRO A 246 -3.63 4.53 14.68
CA PRO A 246 -3.47 3.17 14.21
C PRO A 246 -3.93 2.14 15.24
N ALA A 247 -4.83 1.24 14.83
CA ALA A 247 -5.28 0.13 15.63
C ALA A 247 -4.10 -0.81 15.95
N LYS A 248 -3.99 -1.26 17.19
CA LYS A 248 -2.90 -2.16 17.61
C LYS A 248 -2.90 -3.44 16.77
N GLY A 249 -1.75 -3.79 16.22
CA GLY A 249 -1.59 -4.98 15.36
C GLY A 249 -1.98 -4.75 13.90
N SER A 250 -2.43 -3.55 13.53
CA SER A 250 -2.80 -3.23 12.14
C SER A 250 -1.59 -2.92 11.26
N PRO A 251 -1.74 -2.96 9.92
CA PRO A 251 -0.72 -2.49 8.98
C PRO A 251 -0.25 -1.06 9.26
N ALA A 252 -1.15 -0.15 9.63
CA ALA A 252 -0.80 1.20 10.02
C ALA A 252 0.05 1.24 11.31
N ALA A 253 -0.25 0.41 12.32
CA ALA A 253 0.54 0.36 13.55
C ALA A 253 1.92 -0.26 13.32
N TRP A 254 1.99 -1.27 12.46
CA TRP A 254 3.25 -1.83 12.00
C TRP A 254 4.08 -0.77 11.25
N ALA A 255 3.48 -0.07 10.30
CA ALA A 255 4.14 0.98 9.53
C ALA A 255 4.61 2.13 10.45
N GLN A 256 3.81 2.51 11.45
CA GLN A 256 4.23 3.48 12.45
C GLN A 256 5.49 3.00 13.17
N ARG A 257 5.46 1.78 13.72
CA ARG A 257 6.57 1.20 14.48
C ARG A 257 7.84 1.08 13.66
N VAL A 258 7.73 0.64 12.41
CA VAL A 258 8.89 0.35 11.55
C VAL A 258 9.50 1.62 10.96
N PHE A 259 8.68 2.59 10.55
CA PHE A 259 9.17 3.74 9.78
C PHE A 259 9.28 5.03 10.58
N TYR A 260 8.41 5.22 11.57
CA TYR A 260 8.33 6.46 12.36
C TYR A 260 8.74 6.25 13.83
N GLY A 261 8.79 4.98 14.27
CA GLY A 261 9.09 4.64 15.66
C GLY A 261 7.98 5.10 16.62
N ALA A 262 8.36 5.39 17.86
CA ALA A 262 7.42 5.85 18.89
C ALA A 262 6.95 7.30 18.68
N ASN A 263 7.68 8.10 17.90
CA ASN A 263 7.42 9.53 17.77
C ASN A 263 7.16 9.91 16.31
N VAL A 264 5.89 10.07 15.95
CA VAL A 264 5.48 10.47 14.60
C VAL A 264 5.62 11.99 14.47
N HIS A 265 6.49 12.45 13.57
CA HIS A 265 6.63 13.89 13.31
C HIS A 265 5.33 14.50 12.79
N THR A 266 4.94 15.67 13.32
CA THR A 266 3.67 16.36 13.03
C THR A 266 3.45 16.70 11.54
N LYS A 267 4.53 16.81 10.76
CA LYS A 267 4.51 17.09 9.32
C LYS A 267 4.79 15.85 8.46
N SER A 268 4.84 14.66 9.05
CA SER A 268 5.01 13.42 8.29
C SER A 268 3.73 13.06 7.53
N VAL A 269 3.88 12.31 6.43
CA VAL A 269 2.73 11.75 5.70
C VAL A 269 1.84 10.95 6.65
N PHE A 270 2.43 10.16 7.56
CA PHE A 270 1.68 9.38 8.54
C PHE A 270 0.80 10.24 9.47
N ALA A 271 1.34 11.36 9.98
CA ALA A 271 0.55 12.29 10.78
C ALA A 271 -0.62 12.90 9.99
N SER A 272 -0.42 13.15 8.68
CA SER A 272 -1.50 13.58 7.80
C SER A 272 -2.55 12.50 7.58
N LEU A 273 -2.14 11.25 7.32
CA LEU A 273 -3.08 10.10 7.21
C LEU A 273 -3.90 9.93 8.49
N GLN A 274 -3.24 10.00 9.64
CA GLN A 274 -3.88 9.89 10.95
C GLN A 274 -4.87 11.04 11.20
N ARG A 275 -4.53 12.27 10.79
CA ARG A 275 -5.42 13.44 10.91
C ARG A 275 -6.63 13.32 9.99
N VAL A 276 -6.45 12.79 8.78
CA VAL A 276 -7.57 12.54 7.86
C VAL A 276 -8.48 11.48 8.47
N ALA A 277 -7.92 10.37 8.96
CA ALA A 277 -8.69 9.29 9.58
C ALA A 277 -9.46 9.72 10.84
N SER A 278 -8.89 10.57 11.69
CA SER A 278 -9.54 11.01 12.94
C SER A 278 -10.62 12.07 12.73
N ARG A 279 -10.57 12.83 11.63
CA ARG A 279 -11.57 13.84 11.27
C ARG A 279 -12.80 13.26 10.55
N LEU A 280 -12.79 11.97 10.23
CA LEU A 280 -13.78 11.30 9.39
C LEU A 280 -14.71 10.39 10.20
#